data_AF-A0A538BIJ6-F1
#
_entry.id   AF-A0A538BIJ6-F1
#
_cell.length_a   1.000
_cell.length_b   1.000
_cell.length_c   1.000
_cell.angle_alpha   90.00
_cell.angle_beta   90.00
_cell.angle_gamma   90.00
#
_symmetry.space_group_name_H-M   'P 1'
#
loop_
_entity.id
_entity.type
_entity.pdbx_description
1 polymer ?
#
loop_
_entity_poly.entity_id
_entity_poly.type
_entity_poly.pdbx_seq_one_letter_code
_entity_poly.pdbx_strand_id
1 'polypeptide(L)'
;RMFQQQLEEVEAEDGETLVMKVLSEEEVTVTDDFKGRIGAQTAKQVIFQKLRDAEREMTYEEFAGREGDIVTGIVQQSERRYTLLDLGKVEALVPQAEQVPSEPYRSGERLKAYITEVRRGAKGPQIVVSRTHPGLLKKLFELEVPEIADGVVEIKAVAREPGHRSKIAVWSNEPAVDPVGACVGPKGSRVRNVVTELRGEKIDVVPWSENPSEFVANALQPAKVREVRVDPDTQTAQVIVPDYQLSLAIGKEGQNARLAARLTGWRIDIKSETQATAVPEAPAEA
;
A
#
# COMPACT_ATOMS: atom_id res chain seq x y z
N ARG A 1 13.09 19.34 49.05
CA ARG A 1 12.25 20.53 48.78
C ARG A 1 11.56 20.25 47.47
N MET A 2 10.22 20.25 47.44
CA MET A 2 9.48 20.12 46.19
C MET A 2 9.03 21.51 45.78
N PHE A 3 9.11 21.76 44.48
CA PHE A 3 8.74 23.03 43.88
C PHE A 3 7.62 22.77 42.90
N GLN A 4 6.57 23.59 42.98
CA GLN A 4 5.54 23.63 41.96
C GLN A 4 5.89 24.76 41.00
N GLN A 5 6.06 24.41 39.72
CA GLN A 5 6.42 25.35 38.67
C GLN A 5 5.22 25.61 37.77
N GLN A 6 4.94 26.88 37.48
CA GLN A 6 4.05 27.26 36.38
C GLN A 6 4.87 27.48 35.12
N LEU A 7 4.47 26.86 34.02
CA LEU A 7 5.15 26.90 32.73
C LEU A 7 4.27 27.59 31.70
N GLU A 8 4.88 28.34 30.79
CA GLU A 8 4.26 28.93 29.60
C GLU A 8 5.12 28.63 28.38
N GLU A 9 4.47 28.31 27.25
CA GLU A 9 5.15 28.12 25.98
C GLU A 9 5.51 29.49 25.37
N VAL A 10 6.78 29.67 25.08
CA VAL A 10 7.31 30.87 24.42
C VAL A 10 8.17 30.46 23.24
N GLU A 11 8.15 31.27 22.17
CA GLU A 11 9.05 31.08 21.03
C GLU A 11 10.50 31.35 21.45
N ALA A 12 11.40 30.43 21.08
CA ALA A 12 12.83 30.59 21.26
C ALA A 12 13.37 31.70 20.35
N GLU A 13 14.60 32.15 20.61
CA GLU A 13 15.23 33.25 19.86
C GLU A 13 15.43 32.95 18.36
N ASP A 14 15.32 31.68 17.95
CA ASP A 14 15.39 31.24 16.55
C ASP A 14 14.05 31.39 15.79
N GLY A 15 12.94 31.65 16.49
CA GLY A 15 11.61 31.83 15.92
C GLY A 15 10.96 30.55 15.37
N GLU A 16 11.64 29.39 15.50
CA GLU A 16 11.18 28.10 14.96
C GLU A 16 10.90 27.08 16.08
N THR A 17 11.47 27.27 17.27
CA THR A 17 11.35 26.33 18.38
C THR A 17 10.46 26.88 19.50
N LEU A 18 9.45 26.12 19.94
CA LEU A 18 8.69 26.43 21.16
C LEU A 18 9.42 25.87 22.39
N VAL A 19 9.66 26.72 23.39
CA VAL A 19 10.32 26.36 24.65
C VAL A 19 9.44 26.70 25.85
N MET A 20 9.48 25.83 26.87
CA MET A 20 8.75 26.03 28.13
C MET A 20 9.54 26.95 29.07
N LYS A 21 8.98 28.12 29.38
CA LYS A 21 9.55 29.07 30.34
C LYS A 21 8.86 28.94 31.70
N VAL A 22 9.64 28.87 32.76
CA VAL A 22 9.14 28.89 34.15
C VAL A 22 8.72 30.32 34.51
N LEU A 23 7.43 30.54 34.74
CA LEU A 23 6.86 31.83 35.15
C LEU A 23 6.98 32.05 36.66
N SER A 24 6.77 31.01 37.43
CA SER A 24 6.82 31.05 38.89
C SER A 24 7.25 29.70 39.44
N GLU A 25 7.94 29.73 40.58
CA GLU A 25 8.38 28.55 41.31
C GLU A 25 8.05 28.75 42.80
N GLU A 26 7.15 27.93 43.32
CA GLU A 26 6.74 27.99 44.73
C GLU A 26 7.25 26.76 45.49
N GLU A 27 7.91 26.98 46.63
CA GLU A 27 8.31 25.90 47.53
C GLU A 27 7.07 25.38 48.25
N VAL A 28 6.69 24.13 47.99
CA VAL A 28 5.49 23.53 48.57
C VAL A 28 5.88 22.64 49.75
N THR A 29 5.25 22.86 50.89
CA THR A 29 5.37 21.95 52.05
C THR A 29 4.67 20.64 51.75
N VAL A 30 5.47 19.60 51.58
CA VAL A 30 5.00 18.25 51.31
C VAL A 30 4.42 17.64 52.59
N THR A 31 3.20 17.09 52.56
CA THR A 31 2.58 16.36 53.69
C THR A 31 3.44 15.16 54.11
N ASP A 32 3.40 14.78 55.39
CA ASP A 32 4.24 13.67 55.91
C ASP A 32 3.95 12.32 55.23
N ASP A 33 2.72 12.13 54.73
CA ASP A 33 2.32 10.98 53.91
C ASP A 33 3.14 10.86 52.61
N PHE A 34 3.57 12.00 52.04
CA PHE A 34 4.33 12.05 50.80
C PHE A 34 5.85 12.04 51.05
N LYS A 35 6.30 12.42 52.25
CA LYS A 35 7.71 12.25 52.69
C LYS A 35 8.08 10.78 52.93
N GLY A 36 7.10 9.88 53.01
CA GLY A 36 7.30 8.44 53.07
C GLY A 36 7.72 7.80 51.74
N ARG A 37 8.17 6.54 51.80
CA ARG A 37 8.51 5.72 50.61
C ARG A 37 7.37 5.68 49.57
N ILE A 38 6.13 5.74 50.04
CA ILE A 38 4.90 5.67 49.23
C ILE A 38 4.78 6.92 48.35
N GLY A 39 4.98 8.14 48.89
CA GLY A 39 4.91 9.37 48.10
C GLY A 39 5.96 9.47 47.00
N ALA A 40 7.20 9.04 47.28
CA ALA A 40 8.26 8.97 46.27
C ALA A 40 7.95 7.94 45.16
N GLN A 41 7.33 6.80 45.49
CA GLN A 41 6.88 5.82 44.50
C GLN A 41 5.72 6.33 43.65
N THR A 42 4.75 7.02 44.27
CA THR A 42 3.62 7.64 43.56
C THR A 42 4.10 8.76 42.63
N ALA A 43 5.00 9.64 43.08
CA ALA A 43 5.60 10.68 42.25
C ALA A 43 6.33 10.09 41.04
N LYS A 44 7.14 9.05 41.27
CA LYS A 44 7.80 8.30 40.19
C LYS A 44 6.76 7.76 39.21
N GLN A 45 5.71 7.12 39.68
CA GLN A 45 4.66 6.57 38.83
C GLN A 45 3.95 7.64 37.98
N VAL A 46 3.61 8.78 38.57
CA VAL A 46 2.99 9.92 37.86
C VAL A 46 3.92 10.50 36.80
N ILE A 47 5.21 10.67 37.12
CA ILE A 47 6.21 11.15 36.15
C ILE A 47 6.36 10.15 34.99
N PHE A 48 6.49 8.85 35.27
CA PHE A 48 6.57 7.82 34.22
C PHE A 48 5.31 7.76 33.37
N GLN A 49 4.13 7.98 33.96
CA GLN A 49 2.88 8.05 33.21
C GLN A 49 2.86 9.25 32.28
N LYS A 50 3.19 10.45 32.77
CA LYS A 50 3.27 11.66 31.93
C LYS A 50 4.30 11.53 30.82
N LEU A 51 5.45 10.91 31.09
CA LEU A 51 6.48 10.65 30.07
C LEU A 51 5.94 9.72 28.98
N ARG A 52 5.27 8.63 29.34
CA ARG A 52 4.66 7.71 28.38
C ARG A 52 3.55 8.36 27.56
N ASP A 53 2.75 9.23 28.17
CA ASP A 53 1.67 9.92 27.47
C ASP A 53 2.25 10.92 26.46
N ALA A 54 3.33 11.64 26.80
CA ALA A 54 4.07 12.49 25.87
C ALA A 54 4.71 11.67 24.72
N GLU A 55 5.35 10.53 25.02
CA GLU A 55 5.91 9.62 24.00
C GLU A 55 4.85 9.12 23.01
N ARG A 56 3.66 8.76 23.52
CA ARG A 56 2.53 8.33 22.70
C ARG A 56 2.01 9.44 21.79
N GLU A 57 1.94 10.66 22.30
CA GLU A 57 1.48 11.82 21.53
C GLU A 57 2.44 12.12 20.39
N MET A 58 3.74 12.23 20.68
CA MET A 58 4.77 12.45 19.65
C MET A 58 4.76 11.35 18.59
N THR A 59 4.58 10.09 19.00
CA THR A 59 4.48 8.97 18.06
C THR A 59 3.22 9.08 17.21
N TYR A 60 2.08 9.45 17.78
CA TYR A 60 0.86 9.65 16.99
C TYR A 60 1.06 10.75 15.94
N GLU A 61 1.62 11.89 16.33
CA GLU A 61 1.89 13.01 15.43
C GLU A 61 2.84 12.63 14.28
N GLU A 62 3.85 11.78 14.53
CA GLU A 62 4.77 11.29 13.49
C GLU A 62 4.09 10.45 12.41
N PHE A 63 3.02 9.72 12.76
CA PHE A 63 2.28 8.86 11.83
C PHE A 63 0.96 9.46 11.35
N ALA A 64 0.47 10.50 12.01
CA ALA A 64 -0.72 11.22 11.60
C ALA A 64 -0.52 11.77 10.18
N GLY A 65 -1.49 11.51 9.28
CA GLY A 65 -1.41 11.94 7.89
C GLY A 65 -0.54 11.07 6.98
N ARG A 66 0.10 10.01 7.48
CA ARG A 66 0.86 9.05 6.66
C ARG A 66 0.02 7.89 6.14
N GLU A 67 -1.30 8.00 6.23
CA GLU A 67 -2.21 7.07 5.57
C GLU A 67 -1.96 7.11 4.06
N GLY A 68 -1.73 5.96 3.45
CA GLY A 68 -1.30 5.91 2.06
C GLY A 68 0.20 5.68 1.82
N ASP A 69 1.02 5.75 2.86
CA ASP A 69 2.45 5.50 2.76
C ASP A 69 2.85 4.05 3.04
N ILE A 70 4.11 3.73 2.73
CA ILE A 70 4.75 2.48 3.15
C ILE A 70 5.55 2.72 4.43
N VAL A 71 5.45 1.77 5.34
CA VAL A 71 6.38 1.60 6.47
C VAL A 71 7.17 0.32 6.32
N THR A 72 8.37 0.32 6.90
CA THR A 72 9.20 -0.88 7.01
C THR A 72 9.28 -1.25 8.47
N GLY A 73 8.94 -2.50 8.78
CA GLY A 73 8.99 -3.04 10.15
C GLY A 73 9.63 -4.41 10.21
N ILE A 74 9.88 -4.88 11.43
CA ILE A 74 10.34 -6.24 11.71
C ILE A 74 9.16 -7.03 12.28
N VAL A 75 8.89 -8.21 11.73
CA VAL A 75 7.85 -9.10 12.25
C VAL A 75 8.25 -9.55 13.66
N GLN A 76 7.51 -9.14 14.69
CA GLN A 76 7.76 -9.60 16.07
C GLN A 76 7.02 -10.91 16.33
N GLN A 77 5.71 -10.87 16.13
CA GLN A 77 4.80 -11.96 16.42
C GLN A 77 3.84 -12.15 15.25
N SER A 78 3.60 -13.40 14.89
CA SER A 78 2.62 -13.77 13.88
C SER A 78 1.71 -14.86 14.44
N GLU A 79 0.44 -14.53 14.62
CA GLU A 79 -0.63 -15.46 14.97
C GLU A 79 -1.56 -15.65 13.79
N ARG A 80 -2.45 -16.66 13.84
CA ARG A 80 -3.46 -16.88 12.79
C ARG A 80 -4.37 -15.67 12.53
N ARG A 81 -4.54 -14.78 13.50
CA ARG A 81 -5.51 -13.66 13.45
C ARG A 81 -4.87 -12.31 13.11
N TYR A 82 -3.58 -12.14 13.40
CA TYR A 82 -2.88 -10.88 13.19
C TYR A 82 -1.37 -11.08 13.25
N THR A 83 -0.64 -10.15 12.66
CA THR A 83 0.81 -10.04 12.74
C THR A 83 1.16 -8.66 13.29
N LEU A 84 2.15 -8.58 14.17
CA LEU A 84 2.68 -7.33 14.69
C LEU A 84 4.03 -7.03 14.03
N LEU A 85 4.15 -5.82 13.49
CA LEU A 85 5.38 -5.29 12.94
C LEU A 85 5.93 -4.24 13.90
N ASP A 86 7.14 -4.43 14.36
CA ASP A 86 7.88 -3.43 15.13
C ASP A 86 8.49 -2.40 14.18
N LEU A 87 8.07 -1.14 14.35
CA LEU A 87 8.59 0.02 13.62
C LEU A 87 9.70 0.75 14.42
N GLY A 88 10.15 0.18 15.54
CA GLY A 88 11.17 0.70 16.45
C GLY A 88 10.58 1.51 17.61
N LYS A 89 9.66 2.44 17.32
CA LYS A 89 8.98 3.26 18.35
C LYS A 89 7.59 2.72 18.74
N VAL A 90 6.93 2.06 17.79
CA VAL A 90 5.55 1.60 17.90
C VAL A 90 5.34 0.32 17.10
N GLU A 91 4.36 -0.47 17.51
CA GLU A 91 3.94 -1.65 16.78
C GLU A 91 2.80 -1.30 15.80
N ALA A 92 2.95 -1.73 14.56
CA ALA A 92 1.90 -1.74 13.57
C ALA A 92 1.20 -3.11 13.53
N LEU A 93 -0.12 -3.08 13.40
CA LEU A 93 -0.97 -4.26 13.32
C LEU A 93 -1.25 -4.60 11.85
N VAL A 94 -1.02 -5.85 11.46
CA VAL A 94 -1.48 -6.43 10.18
C VAL A 94 -2.64 -7.39 10.50
N PRO A 95 -3.91 -6.98 10.39
CA PRO A 95 -5.05 -7.85 10.59
C PRO A 95 -5.08 -9.02 9.59
N GLN A 96 -5.70 -10.14 9.94
CA GLN A 96 -5.81 -11.31 9.05
C GLN A 96 -6.36 -10.97 7.64
N ALA A 97 -7.34 -10.05 7.55
CA ALA A 97 -7.91 -9.63 6.26
C ALA A 97 -6.91 -8.86 5.37
N GLU A 98 -5.88 -8.27 5.98
CA GLU A 98 -4.85 -7.47 5.33
C GLU A 98 -3.55 -8.26 5.12
N GLN A 99 -3.54 -9.53 5.49
CA GLN A 99 -2.44 -10.47 5.25
C GLN A 99 -2.64 -11.21 3.91
N VAL A 100 -1.54 -11.47 3.22
CA VAL A 100 -1.55 -12.28 2.01
C VAL A 100 -1.49 -13.76 2.42
N PRO A 101 -2.50 -14.59 2.09
CA PRO A 101 -2.57 -15.98 2.59
C PRO A 101 -1.40 -16.87 2.17
N SER A 102 -0.78 -16.59 1.02
CA SER A 102 0.38 -17.34 0.51
C SER A 102 1.72 -16.83 1.05
N GLU A 103 1.74 -15.70 1.76
CA GLU A 103 2.96 -15.07 2.27
C GLU A 103 3.31 -15.59 3.68
N PRO A 104 4.54 -16.09 3.92
CA PRO A 104 4.98 -16.45 5.26
C PRO A 104 5.42 -15.20 6.04
N TYR A 105 4.79 -14.95 7.19
CA TYR A 105 5.19 -13.88 8.12
C TYR A 105 6.06 -14.46 9.25
N ARG A 106 7.37 -14.62 9.01
CA ARG A 106 8.29 -15.21 10.00
C ARG A 106 8.84 -14.14 10.94
N SER A 107 8.92 -14.48 12.22
CA SER A 107 9.52 -13.60 13.24
C SER A 107 10.96 -13.25 12.88
N GLY A 108 11.33 -11.98 13.07
CA GLY A 108 12.63 -11.41 12.72
C GLY A 108 12.77 -10.97 11.25
N GLU A 109 11.82 -11.29 10.37
CA GLU A 109 11.88 -10.83 8.98
C GLU A 109 11.49 -9.36 8.84
N ARG A 110 12.20 -8.66 7.94
CA ARG A 110 11.84 -7.31 7.54
C ARG A 110 10.74 -7.34 6.50
N LEU A 111 9.73 -6.50 6.69
CA LEU A 111 8.54 -6.44 5.86
C LEU A 111 8.16 -4.98 5.60
N LYS A 112 7.92 -4.63 4.32
CA LYS A 112 7.26 -3.37 3.98
C LYS A 112 5.75 -3.54 3.99
N ALA A 113 4.98 -2.62 4.56
CA ALA A 113 3.52 -2.67 4.57
C ALA A 113 2.92 -1.29 4.31
N TYR A 114 1.73 -1.26 3.73
CA TYR A 114 1.01 -0.03 3.40
C TYR A 114 0.16 0.41 4.58
N ILE A 115 0.27 1.66 5.02
CA ILE A 115 -0.55 2.20 6.11
C ILE A 115 -1.98 2.43 5.59
N THR A 116 -2.94 1.71 6.18
CA THR A 116 -4.36 1.86 5.85
C THR A 116 -5.09 2.79 6.80
N GLU A 117 -4.68 2.84 8.07
CA GLU A 117 -5.35 3.65 9.10
C GLU A 117 -4.36 4.00 10.21
N VAL A 118 -4.41 5.24 10.70
CA VAL A 118 -3.70 5.66 11.92
C VAL A 118 -4.69 6.27 12.89
N ARG A 119 -4.92 5.60 14.03
CA ARG A 119 -5.88 6.06 15.05
C ARG A 119 -5.32 6.09 16.45
N ARG A 120 -5.93 6.90 17.32
CA ARG A 120 -5.63 6.93 18.75
C ARG A 120 -6.36 5.77 19.45
N GLY A 121 -5.61 4.89 20.10
CA GLY A 121 -6.14 3.79 20.90
C GLY A 121 -5.97 4.04 22.39
N ALA A 122 -6.67 3.25 23.22
CA ALA A 122 -6.59 3.34 24.68
C ALA A 122 -5.18 3.05 25.25
N LYS A 123 -4.30 2.41 24.46
CA LYS A 123 -2.92 2.05 24.87
C LYS A 123 -1.83 2.84 24.13
N GLY A 124 -2.21 3.83 23.32
CA GLY A 124 -1.31 4.57 22.43
C GLY A 124 -1.81 4.58 20.98
N PRO A 125 -1.04 5.18 20.05
CA PRO A 125 -1.37 5.15 18.63
C PRO A 125 -1.43 3.72 18.12
N GLN A 126 -2.45 3.42 17.32
CA GLN A 126 -2.61 2.15 16.63
C GLN A 126 -2.47 2.41 15.13
N ILE A 127 -1.43 1.82 14.54
CA ILE A 127 -1.17 1.88 13.11
C ILE A 127 -1.64 0.57 12.52
N VAL A 128 -2.62 0.61 11.62
CA VAL A 128 -3.07 -0.55 10.87
C VAL A 128 -2.39 -0.51 9.50
N VAL A 129 -1.80 -1.64 9.13
CA VAL A 129 -1.07 -1.77 7.87
C VAL A 129 -1.55 -2.98 7.09
N SER A 130 -1.30 -2.96 5.78
CA SER A 130 -1.75 -3.96 4.84
C SER A 130 -0.65 -4.45 3.90
N ARG A 131 -0.73 -5.75 3.61
CA ARG A 131 0.03 -6.43 2.56
C ARG A 131 -0.80 -6.73 1.32
N THR A 132 -2.13 -6.72 1.44
CA THR A 132 -3.07 -7.00 0.34
C THR A 132 -3.46 -5.74 -0.44
N HIS A 133 -3.37 -4.55 0.17
CA HIS A 133 -3.85 -3.31 -0.43
C HIS A 133 -3.11 -2.96 -1.74
N PRO A 134 -3.80 -2.55 -2.83
CA PRO A 134 -3.16 -2.17 -4.10
C PRO A 134 -2.17 -1.01 -3.99
N GLY A 135 -2.37 -0.13 -2.99
CA GLY A 135 -1.47 1.00 -2.72
C GLY A 135 -0.05 0.57 -2.35
N LEU A 136 0.12 -0.63 -1.75
CA LEU A 136 1.44 -1.20 -1.50
C LEU A 136 2.22 -1.36 -2.81
N LEU A 137 1.59 -1.92 -3.84
CA LEU A 137 2.23 -2.14 -5.13
C LEU A 137 2.65 -0.81 -5.77
N LYS A 138 1.76 0.20 -5.74
CA LYS A 138 2.06 1.55 -6.27
C LYS A 138 3.28 2.16 -5.58
N LYS A 139 3.28 2.18 -4.24
CA LYS A 139 4.35 2.77 -3.44
C LYS A 139 5.67 1.98 -3.56
N LEU A 140 5.62 0.66 -3.74
CA LEU A 140 6.83 -0.13 -4.03
C LEU A 140 7.46 0.23 -5.38
N PHE A 141 6.63 0.45 -6.40
CA PHE A 141 7.10 0.94 -7.69
C PHE A 141 7.65 2.37 -7.61
N GLU A 142 6.99 3.25 -6.87
CA GLU A 142 7.46 4.61 -6.61
C GLU A 142 8.86 4.63 -5.94
N LEU A 143 9.12 3.70 -5.02
CA LEU A 143 10.45 3.54 -4.40
C LEU A 143 11.51 2.94 -5.34
N GLU A 144 11.11 2.09 -6.29
CA GLU A 144 12.03 1.34 -7.15
C GLU A 144 12.32 2.05 -8.50
N VAL A 145 11.40 2.90 -8.97
CA VAL A 145 11.43 3.54 -10.28
C VAL A 145 11.49 5.07 -10.09
N PRO A 146 12.67 5.70 -10.25
CA PRO A 146 12.84 7.15 -10.09
C PRO A 146 11.89 7.97 -10.97
N GLU A 147 11.63 7.50 -12.20
CA GLU A 147 10.76 8.17 -13.14
C GLU A 147 9.30 8.27 -12.63
N ILE A 148 8.88 7.36 -11.74
CA ILE A 148 7.57 7.43 -11.07
C ILE A 148 7.59 8.44 -9.93
N ALA A 149 8.67 8.47 -9.15
CA ALA A 149 8.83 9.44 -8.06
C ALA A 149 8.90 10.89 -8.60
N ASP A 150 9.53 11.09 -9.75
CA ASP A 150 9.66 12.40 -10.41
C ASP A 150 8.38 12.80 -11.18
N GLY A 151 7.39 11.90 -11.29
CA GLY A 151 6.13 12.13 -12.00
C GLY A 151 6.25 12.09 -13.54
N VAL A 152 7.40 11.68 -14.08
CA VAL A 152 7.62 11.47 -15.52
C VAL A 152 6.78 10.28 -16.01
N VAL A 153 6.74 9.20 -15.22
CA VAL A 153 5.92 8.01 -15.47
C VAL A 153 4.84 7.93 -14.40
N GLU A 154 3.61 7.67 -14.80
CA GLU A 154 2.46 7.58 -13.90
C GLU A 154 1.82 6.19 -13.94
N ILE A 155 1.50 5.62 -12.77
CA ILE A 155 0.70 4.40 -12.68
C ILE A 155 -0.78 4.77 -12.74
N LYS A 156 -1.38 4.67 -13.93
CA LYS A 156 -2.78 5.02 -14.20
C LYS A 156 -3.78 4.05 -13.60
N ALA A 157 -3.47 2.76 -13.57
CA ALA A 157 -4.37 1.74 -13.03
C ALA A 157 -3.62 0.56 -12.42
N VAL A 158 -4.25 -0.10 -11.45
CA VAL A 158 -3.72 -1.30 -10.79
C VAL A 158 -4.84 -2.32 -10.59
N ALA A 159 -4.62 -3.54 -11.05
CA ALA A 159 -5.45 -4.70 -10.75
C ALA A 159 -4.61 -5.75 -10.02
N ARG A 160 -4.99 -6.10 -8.80
CA ARG A 160 -4.18 -6.93 -7.91
C ARG A 160 -4.97 -8.12 -7.38
N GLU A 161 -4.38 -9.30 -7.48
CA GLU A 161 -4.74 -10.52 -6.75
C GLU A 161 -3.55 -10.88 -5.83
N PRO A 162 -3.57 -10.42 -4.57
CA PRO A 162 -2.41 -10.46 -3.68
C PRO A 162 -1.82 -11.85 -3.52
N GLY A 163 -0.49 -11.95 -3.59
CA GLY A 163 0.24 -13.22 -3.46
C GLY A 163 0.15 -14.15 -4.67
N HIS A 164 -0.51 -13.72 -5.75
CA HIS A 164 -0.64 -14.49 -6.99
C HIS A 164 -0.13 -13.69 -8.19
N ARG A 165 -0.92 -12.72 -8.66
CA ARG A 165 -0.63 -11.93 -9.85
C ARG A 165 -1.26 -10.55 -9.79
N SER A 166 -0.53 -9.58 -10.31
CA SER A 166 -0.96 -8.19 -10.46
C SER A 166 -0.67 -7.68 -11.85
N LYS A 167 -1.47 -6.71 -12.28
CA LYS A 167 -1.23 -5.91 -13.48
C LYS A 167 -1.20 -4.43 -13.09
N ILE A 168 -0.25 -3.69 -13.65
CA ILE A 168 -0.19 -2.24 -13.56
C ILE A 168 -0.21 -1.64 -14.95
N ALA A 169 -0.97 -0.55 -15.13
CA ALA A 169 -1.00 0.22 -16.36
C ALA A 169 -0.21 1.51 -16.15
N VAL A 170 0.78 1.74 -17.00
CA VAL A 170 1.72 2.87 -16.88
C VAL A 170 1.67 3.78 -18.09
N TRP A 171 1.81 5.07 -17.86
CA TRP A 171 1.80 6.12 -18.87
C TRP A 171 3.03 7.02 -18.68
N SER A 172 3.56 7.61 -19.76
CA SER A 172 4.63 8.61 -19.66
C SER A 172 4.08 9.99 -19.98
N ASN A 173 4.31 10.94 -19.09
CA ASN A 173 4.05 12.36 -19.32
C ASN A 173 5.08 12.99 -20.27
N GLU A 174 6.22 12.31 -20.48
CA GLU A 174 7.25 12.70 -21.43
C GLU A 174 7.32 11.73 -22.61
N PRO A 175 7.07 12.19 -23.85
CA PRO A 175 7.07 11.31 -25.03
C PRO A 175 8.40 10.58 -25.30
N ALA A 176 9.52 11.12 -24.80
CA ALA A 176 10.85 10.53 -24.98
C ALA A 176 11.13 9.36 -24.03
N VAL A 177 10.27 9.12 -23.02
CA VAL A 177 10.47 8.10 -21.99
C VAL A 177 9.50 6.95 -22.23
N ASP A 178 10.04 5.73 -22.35
CA ASP A 178 9.25 4.51 -22.37
C ASP A 178 8.81 4.13 -20.95
N PRO A 179 7.52 4.22 -20.61
CA PRO A 179 7.05 3.96 -19.25
C PRO A 179 7.18 2.48 -18.87
N VAL A 180 7.03 1.56 -19.82
CA VAL A 180 7.16 0.11 -19.54
C VAL A 180 8.63 -0.21 -19.31
N GLY A 181 9.51 0.27 -20.17
CA GLY A 181 10.97 0.13 -20.02
C GLY A 181 11.48 0.69 -18.69
N ALA A 182 11.01 1.87 -18.28
CA ALA A 182 11.36 2.48 -16.99
C ALA A 182 10.96 1.59 -15.80
N CYS A 183 9.73 1.07 -15.80
CA CYS A 183 9.23 0.21 -14.71
C CYS A 183 9.88 -1.18 -14.68
N VAL A 184 10.19 -1.76 -15.85
CA VAL A 184 10.83 -3.08 -15.95
C VAL A 184 12.31 -2.98 -15.57
N GLY A 185 13.00 -1.93 -16.04
CA GLY A 185 14.43 -1.71 -15.81
C GLY A 185 15.33 -2.70 -16.58
N PRO A 186 16.66 -2.54 -16.49
CA PRO A 186 17.63 -3.37 -17.19
C PRO A 186 17.44 -4.86 -16.87
N LYS A 187 17.16 -5.68 -17.90
CA LYS A 187 16.87 -7.12 -17.76
C LYS A 187 15.74 -7.41 -16.74
N GLY A 188 14.78 -6.50 -16.57
CA GLY A 188 13.68 -6.67 -15.62
C GLY A 188 14.07 -6.54 -14.15
N SER A 189 15.19 -5.88 -13.83
CA SER A 189 15.68 -5.81 -12.43
C SER A 189 14.69 -5.12 -11.50
N ARG A 190 14.11 -4.00 -11.92
CA ARG A 190 13.24 -3.17 -11.07
C ARG A 190 11.95 -3.92 -10.72
N VAL A 191 11.23 -4.41 -11.73
CA VAL A 191 10.03 -5.24 -11.50
C VAL A 191 10.35 -6.50 -10.68
N ARG A 192 11.51 -7.14 -10.89
CA ARG A 192 11.92 -8.30 -10.09
C ARG A 192 12.12 -7.96 -8.61
N ASN A 193 12.71 -6.80 -8.30
CA ASN A 193 12.87 -6.35 -6.91
C ASN A 193 11.50 -6.19 -6.22
N VAL A 194 10.52 -5.61 -6.92
CA VAL A 194 9.14 -5.50 -6.41
C VAL A 194 8.48 -6.87 -6.24
N VAL A 195 8.64 -7.80 -7.20
CA VAL A 195 8.17 -9.19 -7.07
C VAL A 195 8.78 -9.88 -5.85
N THR A 196 10.07 -9.68 -5.59
CA THR A 196 10.77 -10.23 -4.42
C THR A 196 10.23 -9.65 -3.11
N GLU A 197 9.98 -8.34 -3.07
CA GLU A 197 9.37 -7.69 -1.90
C GLU A 197 7.95 -8.21 -1.64
N LEU A 198 7.20 -8.56 -2.69
CA LEU A 198 5.87 -9.19 -2.62
C LEU A 198 5.92 -10.73 -2.56
N ARG A 199 7.08 -11.30 -2.20
CA ARG A 199 7.27 -12.73 -1.94
C ARG A 199 6.82 -13.64 -3.10
N GLY A 200 7.05 -13.20 -4.33
CA GLY A 200 6.81 -13.98 -5.54
C GLY A 200 5.48 -13.72 -6.24
N GLU A 201 4.70 -12.72 -5.80
CA GLU A 201 3.55 -12.22 -6.57
C GLU A 201 4.00 -11.78 -7.97
N LYS A 202 3.45 -12.38 -9.04
CA LYS A 202 3.83 -12.06 -10.42
C LYS A 202 3.27 -10.70 -10.82
N ILE A 203 4.04 -9.88 -11.53
CA ILE A 203 3.61 -8.54 -11.94
C ILE A 203 3.76 -8.40 -13.46
N ASP A 204 2.68 -8.03 -14.13
CA ASP A 204 2.72 -7.56 -15.52
C ASP A 204 2.64 -6.04 -15.54
N VAL A 205 3.56 -5.41 -16.27
CA VAL A 205 3.56 -3.96 -16.54
C VAL A 205 3.10 -3.78 -17.97
N VAL A 206 2.02 -3.03 -18.18
CA VAL A 206 1.44 -2.80 -19.51
C VAL A 206 1.32 -1.31 -19.80
N PRO A 207 1.44 -0.87 -21.06
CA PRO A 207 1.22 0.52 -21.41
C PRO A 207 -0.28 0.85 -21.30
N TRP A 208 -0.57 1.97 -20.64
CA TRP A 208 -1.90 2.56 -20.62
C TRP A 208 -2.18 3.30 -21.94
N SER A 209 -3.44 3.36 -22.36
CA SER A 209 -3.87 4.15 -23.51
C SER A 209 -5.23 4.79 -23.23
N GLU A 210 -5.43 5.99 -23.75
CA GLU A 210 -6.75 6.66 -23.78
C GLU A 210 -7.72 5.93 -24.72
N ASN A 211 -7.20 5.25 -25.74
CA ASN A 211 -8.01 4.45 -26.65
C ASN A 211 -8.42 3.14 -25.96
N PRO A 212 -9.72 2.89 -25.72
CA PRO A 212 -10.16 1.70 -24.99
C PRO A 212 -9.78 0.38 -25.68
N SER A 213 -9.86 0.32 -27.00
CA SER A 213 -9.49 -0.89 -27.76
C SER A 213 -8.01 -1.21 -27.60
N GLU A 214 -7.15 -0.20 -27.67
CA GLU A 214 -5.71 -0.37 -27.45
C GLU A 214 -5.40 -0.73 -26.00
N PHE A 215 -6.02 -0.07 -25.03
CA PHE A 215 -5.77 -0.34 -23.62
C PHE A 215 -6.22 -1.74 -23.21
N VAL A 216 -7.38 -2.22 -23.70
CA VAL A 216 -7.82 -3.60 -23.51
C VAL A 216 -6.86 -4.60 -24.14
N ALA A 217 -6.37 -4.33 -25.36
CA ALA A 217 -5.37 -5.18 -25.99
C ALA A 217 -4.08 -5.26 -25.16
N ASN A 218 -3.59 -4.12 -24.66
CA ASN A 218 -2.40 -4.04 -23.81
C ASN A 218 -2.60 -4.78 -22.48
N ALA A 219 -3.77 -4.66 -21.86
CA ALA A 219 -4.08 -5.31 -20.58
C ALA A 219 -4.06 -6.85 -20.64
N LEU A 220 -4.28 -7.43 -21.83
CA LEU A 220 -4.27 -8.88 -22.04
C LEU A 220 -2.86 -9.45 -22.26
N GLN A 221 -1.82 -8.62 -22.34
CA GLN A 221 -0.43 -9.08 -22.39
C GLN A 221 -0.15 -10.08 -21.25
N PRO A 222 0.52 -11.21 -21.54
CA PRO A 222 1.37 -11.47 -22.71
C PRO A 222 0.65 -12.03 -23.95
N ALA A 223 -0.68 -12.23 -23.93
CA ALA A 223 -1.40 -12.70 -25.10
C ALA A 223 -1.46 -11.62 -26.19
N LYS A 224 -1.19 -12.02 -27.43
CA LYS A 224 -1.32 -11.19 -28.63
C LYS A 224 -2.78 -11.14 -29.04
N VAL A 225 -3.30 -9.93 -29.12
CA VAL A 225 -4.66 -9.65 -29.57
C VAL A 225 -4.63 -9.29 -31.05
N ARG A 226 -5.56 -9.86 -31.83
CA ARG A 226 -5.72 -9.53 -33.25
C ARG A 226 -6.65 -8.33 -33.45
N GLU A 227 -7.76 -8.31 -32.72
CA GLU A 227 -8.78 -7.27 -32.86
C GLU A 227 -9.48 -7.06 -31.53
N VAL A 228 -9.83 -5.80 -31.22
CA VAL A 228 -10.70 -5.44 -30.10
C VAL A 228 -11.84 -4.58 -30.62
N ARG A 229 -13.07 -5.07 -30.42
CA ARG A 229 -14.31 -4.36 -30.72
C ARG A 229 -14.90 -3.90 -29.40
N VAL A 230 -14.94 -2.59 -29.20
CA VAL A 230 -15.53 -1.99 -27.99
C VAL A 230 -16.94 -1.50 -28.28
N ASP A 231 -17.83 -1.73 -27.33
CA ASP A 231 -19.16 -1.14 -27.28
C ASP A 231 -19.23 -0.22 -26.04
N PRO A 232 -19.14 1.11 -26.25
CA PRO A 232 -19.17 2.09 -25.17
C PRO A 232 -20.49 2.10 -24.39
N ASP A 233 -21.62 1.74 -25.02
CA ASP A 233 -22.93 1.80 -24.38
C ASP A 233 -23.07 0.69 -23.32
N THR A 234 -22.54 -0.49 -23.61
CA THR A 234 -22.54 -1.63 -22.69
C THR A 234 -21.25 -1.76 -21.87
N GLN A 235 -20.24 -0.94 -22.15
CA GLN A 235 -18.88 -1.02 -21.58
C GLN A 235 -18.27 -2.43 -21.75
N THR A 236 -18.53 -3.04 -22.91
CA THR A 236 -18.03 -4.37 -23.27
C THR A 236 -16.95 -4.28 -24.34
N ALA A 237 -15.96 -5.16 -24.24
CA ALA A 237 -14.89 -5.30 -25.22
C ALA A 237 -14.83 -6.76 -25.69
N GLN A 238 -15.20 -7.00 -26.93
CA GLN A 238 -14.99 -8.28 -27.60
C GLN A 238 -13.58 -8.33 -28.17
N VAL A 239 -12.79 -9.27 -27.67
CA VAL A 239 -11.38 -9.45 -28.01
C VAL A 239 -11.23 -10.72 -28.83
N ILE A 240 -10.65 -10.59 -30.02
CA ILE A 240 -10.34 -11.71 -30.88
C ILE A 240 -8.85 -12.01 -30.77
N VAL A 241 -8.53 -13.25 -30.39
CA VAL A 241 -7.15 -13.75 -30.27
C VAL A 241 -6.96 -14.96 -31.19
N PRO A 242 -5.72 -15.24 -31.64
CA PRO A 242 -5.44 -16.49 -32.35
C PRO A 242 -5.85 -17.72 -31.52
N ASP A 243 -6.35 -18.78 -32.17
CA ASP A 243 -6.86 -19.97 -31.47
C ASP A 243 -5.85 -20.58 -30.48
N TYR A 244 -4.56 -20.60 -30.85
CA TYR A 244 -3.48 -21.12 -29.99
C TYR A 244 -3.19 -20.23 -28.75
N GLN A 245 -3.69 -18.99 -28.72
CA GLN A 245 -3.53 -18.07 -27.59
C GLN A 245 -4.79 -17.92 -26.74
N LEU A 246 -5.92 -18.53 -27.11
CA LEU A 246 -7.18 -18.41 -26.37
C LEU A 246 -6.99 -18.75 -24.88
N SER A 247 -6.35 -19.90 -24.60
CA SER A 247 -6.08 -20.33 -23.23
C SER A 247 -5.14 -19.37 -22.48
N LEU A 248 -4.13 -18.81 -23.16
CA LEU A 248 -3.22 -17.83 -22.57
C LEU A 248 -3.92 -16.51 -22.25
N ALA A 249 -4.77 -16.03 -23.16
CA ALA A 249 -5.53 -14.80 -23.02
C ALA A 249 -6.52 -14.88 -21.84
N ILE A 250 -7.21 -16.01 -21.70
CA ILE A 250 -8.08 -16.29 -20.54
C ILE A 250 -7.22 -16.43 -19.27
N GLY A 251 -6.13 -17.19 -19.34
CA GLY A 251 -5.26 -17.52 -18.22
C GLY A 251 -5.83 -18.63 -17.32
N LYS A 252 -5.00 -19.14 -16.41
CA LYS A 252 -5.42 -20.16 -15.43
C LYS A 252 -6.60 -19.63 -14.60
N GLU A 253 -7.71 -20.37 -14.58
CA GLU A 253 -8.95 -19.98 -13.88
C GLU A 253 -9.50 -18.61 -14.30
N GLY A 254 -9.20 -18.17 -15.53
CA GLY A 254 -9.61 -16.86 -16.03
C GLY A 254 -8.88 -15.67 -15.40
N GLN A 255 -7.77 -15.91 -14.68
CA GLN A 255 -7.05 -14.86 -13.95
C GLN A 255 -6.58 -13.72 -14.85
N ASN A 256 -6.05 -14.01 -16.05
CA ASN A 256 -5.52 -12.97 -16.92
C ASN A 256 -6.65 -12.05 -17.43
N ALA A 257 -7.73 -12.64 -17.92
CA ALA A 257 -8.92 -11.90 -18.35
C ALA A 257 -9.55 -11.09 -17.22
N ARG A 258 -9.63 -11.65 -16.00
CA ARG A 258 -10.19 -10.97 -14.82
C ARG A 258 -9.34 -9.78 -14.38
N LEU A 259 -8.02 -9.94 -14.35
CA LEU A 259 -7.10 -8.84 -14.05
C LEU A 259 -7.17 -7.75 -15.13
N ALA A 260 -7.23 -8.13 -16.41
CA ALA A 260 -7.38 -7.17 -17.51
C ALA A 260 -8.70 -6.39 -17.43
N ALA A 261 -9.81 -7.08 -17.12
CA ALA A 261 -11.12 -6.46 -16.94
C ALA A 261 -11.12 -5.48 -15.75
N ARG A 262 -10.54 -5.87 -14.60
CA ARG A 262 -10.38 -4.98 -13.43
C ARG A 262 -9.47 -3.80 -13.70
N LEU A 263 -8.41 -3.98 -14.50
CA LEU A 263 -7.43 -2.95 -14.82
C LEU A 263 -8.01 -1.87 -15.73
N THR A 264 -8.79 -2.30 -16.73
CA THR A 264 -9.37 -1.43 -17.75
C THR A 264 -10.74 -0.88 -17.34
N GLY A 265 -11.43 -1.57 -16.44
CA GLY A 265 -12.83 -1.31 -16.13
C GLY A 265 -13.81 -1.87 -17.16
N TRP A 266 -13.35 -2.52 -18.23
CA TRP A 266 -14.20 -3.08 -19.29
C TRP A 266 -14.58 -4.52 -19.01
N ARG A 267 -15.81 -4.92 -19.40
CA ARG A 267 -16.15 -6.33 -19.47
C ARG A 267 -15.51 -6.93 -20.73
N ILE A 268 -14.61 -7.89 -20.54
CA ILE A 268 -13.83 -8.50 -21.64
C ILE A 268 -14.44 -9.85 -22.03
N ASP A 269 -14.86 -10.00 -23.29
CA ASP A 269 -15.30 -11.25 -23.92
C ASP A 269 -14.22 -11.72 -24.90
N ILE A 270 -13.54 -12.83 -24.60
CA ILE A 270 -12.42 -13.32 -25.41
C ILE A 270 -12.91 -14.46 -26.32
N LYS A 271 -12.76 -14.28 -27.63
CA LYS A 271 -13.05 -15.29 -28.65
C LYS A 271 -11.81 -15.64 -29.45
N SER A 272 -11.75 -16.89 -29.91
CA SER A 272 -10.78 -17.26 -30.93
C SER A 272 -11.20 -16.75 -32.32
N GLU A 273 -10.27 -16.72 -33.27
CA GLU A 273 -10.57 -16.36 -34.66
C GLU A 273 -11.67 -17.25 -35.24
N THR A 274 -11.57 -18.56 -35.01
CA THR A 274 -12.57 -19.53 -35.45
C THR A 274 -13.96 -19.21 -34.88
N GLN A 275 -14.03 -18.89 -33.58
CA GLN A 275 -15.28 -18.54 -32.89
C GLN A 275 -15.86 -17.21 -33.37
N ALA A 276 -15.02 -16.26 -33.78
CA ALA A 276 -15.46 -14.96 -34.27
C ALA A 276 -16.01 -15.02 -35.71
N THR A 277 -15.53 -15.97 -36.52
CA THR A 277 -16.02 -16.21 -37.90
C THR A 277 -17.24 -17.11 -37.98
N ALA A 278 -17.52 -17.90 -36.95
CA ALA A 278 -18.76 -18.66 -36.87
C ALA A 278 -19.94 -17.67 -36.77
N VAL A 279 -20.71 -17.56 -37.85
CA VAL A 279 -21.98 -16.82 -37.87
C VAL A 279 -22.84 -17.32 -36.70
N PRO A 280 -23.50 -16.44 -35.92
CA PRO A 280 -24.43 -16.92 -34.91
C PRO A 280 -25.48 -17.77 -35.61
N GLU A 281 -25.60 -19.05 -35.24
CA GLU A 281 -26.78 -19.84 -35.62
C GLU A 281 -27.99 -19.02 -35.17
N ALA A 282 -28.80 -18.59 -36.14
CA ALA A 282 -30.07 -17.95 -35.86
C ALA A 282 -30.82 -18.86 -34.88
N PRO A 283 -31.43 -18.32 -33.81
CA PRO A 283 -32.20 -19.15 -32.90
C PRO A 283 -33.24 -19.90 -33.73
N ALA A 284 -33.22 -21.23 -33.66
CA ALA A 284 -34.24 -22.06 -34.25
C ALA A 284 -35.58 -21.64 -33.62
N GLU A 285 -36.42 -20.98 -34.41
CA GLU A 285 -37.80 -20.69 -34.04
C GLU A 285 -38.48 -22.03 -33.71
N ALA A 286 -38.91 -22.17 -32.45
CA ALA A 286 -39.72 -23.28 -31.96
C ALA A 286 -40.96 -22.71 -31.27
#